data_AF-A0A3S5JV96-F1
#
_entry.id   AF-A0A3S5JV96-F1
#
_cell.length_a   1.000
_cell.length_b   1.000
_cell.length_c   1.000
_cell.angle_alpha   90.00
_cell.angle_beta   90.00
_cell.angle_gamma   90.00
#
_symmetry.space_group_name_H-M   'P 1'
#
loop_
_entity.id
_entity.type
_entity.pdbx_description
1 polymer ?
#
loop_
_entity_poly.entity_id
_entity_poly.type
_entity_poly.pdbx_seq_one_letter_code
_entity_poly.pdbx_strand_id
1 'polypeptide(L)' 'MKAMLLFLKQWYPVILAFACLLYSVGLGLAGYTDEALYSAHWAGTILLFSIAIRQRRTAKS' A
#
# COMPACT_ATOMS: atom_id res chain seq x y z
N MET A 1 10.90 20.24 8.88
CA MET A 1 9.66 19.53 9.31
C MET A 1 8.57 19.49 8.23
N LYS A 2 8.16 20.61 7.61
CA LYS A 2 7.08 20.64 6.60
C LYS A 2 7.31 19.73 5.38
N ALA A 3 8.52 19.71 4.82
CA ALA A 3 8.86 18.85 3.67
C ALA A 3 8.70 17.36 3.98
N MET A 4 9.10 16.91 5.17
CA MET A 4 8.94 15.52 5.61
C MET A 4 7.47 15.12 5.77
N LEU A 5 6.63 16.01 6.32
CA LEU A 5 5.19 15.77 6.43
C LEU A 5 4.51 15.70 5.05
N LEU A 6 4.92 16.56 4.11
CA LEU A 6 4.44 16.53 2.72
C LEU A 6 4.85 15.23 2.02
N PHE A 7 6.09 14.79 2.21
CA PHE A 7 6.57 13.52 1.70
C PHE A 7 5.73 12.36 2.24
N LEU A 8 5.58 12.24 3.56
CA LEU A 8 4.77 11.17 4.16
C LEU A 8 3.33 11.20 3.67
N LYS A 9 2.71 12.38 3.57
CA LYS A 9 1.35 12.53 3.04
C LYS A 9 1.23 12.13 1.57
N GLN A 10 2.27 12.32 0.78
CA GLN A 10 2.25 11.94 -0.62
C GLN A 10 2.52 10.44 -0.81
N TRP A 11 3.41 9.85 -0.01
CA TRP A 11 3.90 8.49 -0.18
C TRP A 11 3.28 7.44 0.74
N TYR A 12 2.39 7.84 1.67
CA TYR A 12 1.73 6.91 2.59
C TYR A 12 1.12 5.66 1.92
N PRO A 13 0.50 5.71 0.72
CA PRO A 13 -0.09 4.50 0.14
C PRO A 13 0.98 3.51 -0.32
N VAL A 14 2.11 4.01 -0.82
CA VAL A 14 3.25 3.19 -1.25
C VAL A 14 3.94 2.57 -0.04
N ILE A 15 4.14 3.35 1.03
CA ILE A 15 4.73 2.85 2.28
C ILE A 15 3.85 1.75 2.88
N LEU A 16 2.53 1.95 2.92
CA LEU A 16 1.58 0.95 3.42
C LEU A 16 1.55 -0.30 2.54
N ALA A 17 1.50 -0.15 1.20
CA ALA A 17 1.52 -1.29 0.29
C ALA A 17 2.82 -2.11 0.44
N PHE A 18 3.95 -1.44 0.62
CA PHE A 18 5.23 -2.10 0.87
C PHE A 18 5.27 -2.83 2.21
N ALA A 19 4.69 -2.25 3.27
CA ALA A 19 4.56 -2.94 4.55
C ALA A 19 3.69 -4.20 4.44
N CYS A 20 2.57 -4.15 3.71
CA CYS A 20 1.73 -5.32 3.45
C CYS A 20 2.47 -6.38 2.62
N LEU A 21 3.29 -5.98 1.65
CA LEU A 21 4.13 -6.90 0.89
C LEU A 21 5.11 -7.64 1.81
N LEU A 22 5.84 -6.90 2.65
CA LEU A 22 6.78 -7.50 3.61
C LEU A 22 6.08 -8.43 4.60
N TYR A 23 4.87 -8.08 5.04
CA TYR A 23 4.07 -8.95 5.89
C TYR A 23 3.71 -10.28 5.19
N SER A 24 3.20 -10.22 3.95
CA SER A 24 2.87 -11.41 3.16
C SER A 24 4.10 -12.29 2.89
N VAL A 25 5.23 -11.69 2.51
CA VAL A 25 6.50 -12.42 2.33
C VAL A 25 6.97 -13.03 3.65
N GLY A 26 6.88 -12.29 4.76
CA GLY A 26 7.24 -12.76 6.09
C GLY A 26 6.41 -13.97 6.53
N LEU A 27 5.11 -13.96 6.27
CA LEU A 27 4.23 -15.11 6.49
C LEU A 27 4.67 -16.33 5.67
N GLY A 28 4.97 -16.14 4.39
CA GLY A 28 5.43 -17.21 3.51
C GLY A 28 6.76 -17.82 3.99
N LEU A 29 7.70 -16.98 4.44
CA LEU A 29 8.97 -17.44 5.02
C LEU A 29 8.79 -18.18 6.35
N ALA A 30 7.74 -17.85 7.11
CA ALA A 30 7.40 -18.52 8.37
C ALA A 30 6.54 -19.79 8.18
N GLY A 31 6.22 -20.17 6.94
CA GLY A 31 5.45 -21.38 6.61
C GLY A 31 3.94 -21.19 6.56
N TYR A 32 3.44 -19.96 6.75
CA TYR A 32 2.02 -19.60 6.68
C TYR A 32 1.61 -19.25 5.25
N THR A 33 1.56 -20.25 4.37
CA THR A 33 1.40 -20.04 2.92
C THR A 33 0.02 -19.54 2.52
N ASP A 34 -1.03 -20.01 3.19
CA ASP A 34 -2.41 -19.61 2.90
C ASP A 34 -2.66 -18.15 3.31
N GLU A 35 -2.13 -17.76 4.47
CA GLU A 35 -2.17 -16.38 4.96
C GLU A 35 -1.28 -15.46 4.12
N ALA A 36 -0.13 -15.95 3.65
CA ALA A 36 0.73 -15.21 2.72
C ALA A 36 -0.02 -14.93 1.41
N LEU A 37 -0.67 -15.94 0.82
CA LEU A 37 -1.45 -15.78 -0.41
C LEU A 37 -2.66 -14.86 -0.19
N TYR A 38 -3.40 -15.07 0.90
CA TYR A 38 -4.52 -14.21 1.27
C TYR A 38 -4.05 -12.78 1.53
N SER A 39 -2.87 -12.54 2.08
CA SER A 39 -2.41 -11.18 2.36
C SER A 39 -1.71 -10.48 1.19
N ALA A 40 -1.25 -11.23 0.18
CA ALA A 40 -0.51 -10.67 -0.96
C ALA A 40 -1.31 -9.63 -1.77
N HIS A 41 -2.62 -9.80 -1.87
CA HIS A 41 -3.47 -8.90 -2.67
C HIS A 41 -3.63 -7.50 -2.07
N TRP A 42 -3.42 -7.32 -0.75
CA TRP A 42 -3.60 -6.03 -0.07
C TRP A 42 -2.68 -4.94 -0.64
N ALA A 43 -1.45 -5.30 -1.02
CA ALA A 43 -0.52 -4.33 -1.62
C ALA A 43 -1.09 -3.75 -2.92
N GLY A 44 -1.67 -4.59 -3.78
CA GLY A 44 -2.29 -4.17 -5.03
C GLY A 44 -3.55 -3.33 -4.80
N THR A 45 -4.45 -3.74 -3.91
CA THR A 45 -5.70 -3.02 -3.65
C THR A 45 -5.46 -1.65 -3.03
N ILE A 46 -4.50 -1.52 -2.10
CA ILE A 46 -4.11 -0.21 -1.53
C ILE A 46 -3.65 0.75 -2.64
N LEU A 47 -2.78 0.30 -3.55
CA LEU A 47 -2.30 1.13 -4.65
C LEU A 47 -3.43 1.51 -5.61
N LEU A 48 -4.27 0.55 -6.01
CA LEU A 48 -5.41 0.78 -6.89
C LEU A 48 -6.38 1.81 -6.31
N PHE A 49 -6.81 1.65 -5.05
CA PHE A 49 -7.67 2.61 -4.39
C PHE A 49 -6.99 3.98 -4.22
N SER A 50 -5.69 4.01 -3.93
CA SER A 50 -4.95 5.27 -3.86
C SER A 50 -4.95 6.02 -5.19
N ILE A 51 -4.83 5.33 -6.32
CA ILE A 51 -4.90 5.90 -7.66
C ILE A 51 -6.33 6.37 -7.95
N ALA A 52 -7.33 5.55 -7.70
CA ALA A 52 -8.74 5.91 -7.92
C ALA A 52 -9.13 7.18 -7.15
N ILE A 53 -8.72 7.29 -5.88
CA ILE A 53 -8.95 8.49 -5.07
C ILE A 53 -8.24 9.71 -5.66
N ARG A 54 -6.98 9.57 -6.11
CA ARG A 54 -6.23 10.67 -6.75
C ARG A 54 -6.90 11.12 -8.04
N GLN A 55 -7.31 10.19 -8.89
CA GLN A 55 -8.05 10.48 -10.12
C GLN A 55 -9.33 11.28 -9.81
N ARG A 56 -10.10 10.89 -8.78
CA ARG A 56 -11.31 11.63 -8.36
C ARG A 56 -11.02 13.04 -7.82
N ARG A 57 -9.86 13.27 -7.20
CA ARG A 57 -9.46 14.59 -6.71
C ARG A 57 -8.99 15.52 -7.83
N THR A 58 -8.33 14.97 -8.85
CA THR A 58 -7.85 15.73 -10.01
C THR A 58 -8.92 15.95 -11.08
N ALA A 59 -9.93 15.08 -11.17
CA ALA A 59 -11.00 15.17 -12.18
C ALA A 59 -12.00 16.33 -11.98
N LYS A 60 -11.93 17.08 -10.87
CA LYS A 60 -12.69 18.33 -10.72
C LYS A 60 -11.87 19.48 -11.33
N SER A 61 -12.12 19.73 -12.62
CA SER A 61 -11.79 20.99 -13.31
C SER A 61 -12.86 22.04 -13.04
#